data_AF-A0A2X3K3V0-F1
#
_entry.id   AF-A0A2X3K3V0-F1
#
_cell.length_a   1.000
_cell.length_b   1.000
_cell.length_c   1.000
_cell.angle_alpha   90.00
_cell.angle_beta   90.00
_cell.angle_gamma   90.00
#
_symmetry.space_group_name_H-M   'P 1'
#
loop_
_entity.id
_entity.type
_entity.pdbx_description
1 polymer ?
#
loop_
_entity_poly.entity_id
_entity_poly.type
_entity_poly.pdbx_seq_one_letter_code
_entity_poly.pdbx_strand_id
1 'polypeptide(L)'
;MKENNLNRVIGWSGLLLTSLLSTSALADNIGTSAEELELSDYRHFVIYPRLDKALKAQKNNDEATAIREFEYIHQQVPDNIPLTLYLAEAYRHFGHDDRARLLLEDQLKRHQEMPDLSAVWRLFRLK
;
A
#
# COMPACT_ATOMS: atom_id res chain seq x y z
N MET A 1 55.86 16.24 26.59
CA MET A 1 54.49 15.92 27.08
C MET A 1 53.55 16.21 25.92
N LYS A 2 53.33 15.23 25.05
CA LYS A 2 52.27 14.19 25.08
C LYS A 2 51.07 14.67 24.26
N GLU A 3 51.14 14.34 22.99
CA GLU A 3 50.02 14.36 22.05
C GLU A 3 48.86 13.54 22.61
N ASN A 4 47.63 13.90 22.22
CA ASN A 4 46.54 12.95 22.04
C ASN A 4 45.43 13.56 21.17
N ASN A 5 45.48 13.13 19.91
CA ASN A 5 44.43 13.12 18.90
C ASN A 5 43.13 12.47 19.44
N LEU A 6 41.97 13.00 19.04
CA LEU A 6 40.77 12.19 18.78
C LEU A 6 39.75 12.95 17.94
N ASN A 7 40.10 13.13 16.67
CA ASN A 7 39.12 13.10 15.58
C ASN A 7 38.40 11.75 15.67
N ARG A 8 37.10 11.73 15.97
CA ARG A 8 36.27 10.53 15.80
C ARG A 8 35.68 10.53 14.39
N VAL A 9 36.50 10.11 13.44
CA VAL A 9 36.03 9.40 12.26
C VAL A 9 36.07 7.91 12.60
N ILE A 10 34.91 7.34 12.90
CA ILE A 10 34.63 5.90 12.94
C ILE A 10 33.18 5.79 12.48
N GLY A 11 32.80 5.16 11.38
CA GLY A 11 33.49 4.47 10.32
C GLY A 11 32.40 4.01 9.34
N TRP A 12 32.64 4.17 8.04
CA TRP A 12 31.86 3.45 7.04
C TRP A 12 32.18 1.97 7.17
N SER A 13 31.17 1.12 7.36
CA SER A 13 31.00 -0.17 6.66
C SER A 13 29.92 -1.00 7.34
N GLY A 14 28.90 -1.35 6.56
CA GLY A 14 28.30 -2.67 6.62
C GLY A 14 27.37 -2.95 7.79
N LEU A 15 26.10 -2.56 7.64
CA LEU A 15 25.08 -3.58 7.77
C LEU A 15 24.22 -3.53 6.51
N LEU A 16 24.60 -4.43 5.61
CA LEU A 16 23.72 -5.02 4.61
C LEU A 16 22.35 -5.24 5.28
N LEU A 17 21.34 -4.51 4.86
CA LEU A 17 19.98 -5.05 4.93
C LEU A 17 19.96 -6.20 3.92
N THR A 18 20.42 -7.34 4.42
CA THR A 18 20.28 -8.65 3.82
C THR A 18 18.81 -8.81 3.44
N SER A 19 18.55 -8.69 2.14
CA SER A 19 17.63 -9.53 1.39
C SER A 19 16.66 -10.35 2.26
N LEU A 20 15.48 -9.78 2.52
CA LEU A 20 14.29 -10.59 2.76
C LEU A 20 13.59 -10.77 1.41
N LEU A 21 14.19 -11.62 0.57
CA LEU A 21 13.42 -12.42 -0.35
C LEU A 21 12.79 -13.55 0.47
N SER A 22 11.66 -13.23 1.09
CA SER A 22 10.65 -14.23 1.46
C SER A 22 9.32 -13.73 0.92
N THR A 23 9.11 -14.04 -0.35
CA THR A 23 7.84 -14.00 -1.03
C THR A 23 6.88 -14.98 -0.34
N SER A 24 6.17 -14.55 0.71
CA SER A 24 4.91 -15.14 1.21
C SER A 24 4.46 -14.57 2.57
N ALA A 25 4.57 -13.26 2.81
CA ALA A 25 4.15 -12.68 4.10
C ALA A 25 3.23 -11.44 3.99
N LEU A 26 2.67 -11.17 2.82
CA LEU A 26 1.53 -10.25 2.70
C LEU A 26 0.18 -10.93 3.02
N ALA A 27 0.17 -12.25 3.26
CA ALA A 27 -1.06 -13.03 3.34
C ALA A 27 -1.56 -13.39 4.76
N ASP A 28 -0.73 -13.29 5.80
CA ASP A 28 -1.09 -13.83 7.13
C ASP A 28 -1.24 -12.78 8.25
N ASN A 29 -1.04 -11.49 7.98
CA ASN A 29 -1.17 -10.44 9.00
C ASN A 29 -2.03 -9.27 8.51
N ILE A 30 -3.21 -9.51 7.93
CA ILE A 30 -4.17 -8.42 7.69
C ILE A 30 -4.90 -8.11 9.01
N GLY A 31 -4.13 -7.62 9.98
CA GLY A 31 -4.61 -6.83 11.10
C GLY A 31 -4.24 -5.38 10.86
N THR A 32 -4.50 -4.86 9.66
CA THR A 32 -4.24 -3.45 9.32
C THR A 32 -5.11 -2.59 10.23
N SER A 33 -4.51 -1.78 11.10
CA SER A 33 -5.27 -1.01 12.11
C SER A 33 -5.92 0.24 11.50
N ALA A 34 -6.94 0.79 12.15
CA ALA A 34 -7.70 1.93 11.61
C ALA A 34 -6.79 3.11 11.30
N GLU A 35 -5.81 3.31 12.18
CA GLU A 35 -4.79 4.34 12.12
C GLU A 35 -3.86 4.15 10.93
N GLU A 36 -3.48 2.90 10.60
CA GLU A 36 -2.65 2.58 9.44
C GLU A 36 -3.37 2.86 8.12
N LEU A 37 -4.70 2.67 8.10
CA LEU A 37 -5.55 3.08 6.98
C LEU A 37 -6.00 4.54 7.06
N GLU A 38 -5.51 5.33 8.02
CA GLU A 38 -5.92 6.73 8.24
C GLU A 38 -7.45 6.90 8.35
N LEU A 39 -8.14 5.90 8.92
CA LEU A 39 -9.58 5.89 9.10
C LEU A 39 -9.96 6.47 10.46
N SER A 40 -10.96 7.37 10.48
CA SER A 40 -11.59 7.81 11.72
C SER A 40 -12.47 6.69 12.33
N ASP A 41 -12.70 6.75 13.64
CA ASP A 41 -13.53 5.77 14.38
C ASP A 41 -14.90 5.52 13.73
N TYR A 42 -15.55 6.57 13.21
CA TYR A 42 -16.83 6.42 12.49
C TYR A 42 -16.69 5.60 11.21
N ARG A 43 -15.64 5.86 10.41
CA ARG A 43 -15.38 5.13 9.16
C ARG A 43 -14.90 3.71 9.44
N HIS A 44 -14.22 3.47 10.56
CA HIS A 44 -13.76 2.14 10.96
C HIS A 44 -14.89 1.11 10.92
N PHE A 45 -15.99 1.37 11.63
CA PHE A 45 -17.11 0.43 11.74
C PHE A 45 -17.84 0.15 10.41
N VAL A 46 -17.72 1.04 9.42
CA VAL A 46 -18.38 0.90 8.11
C VAL A 46 -17.45 0.26 7.09
N ILE A 47 -16.17 0.65 7.09
CA ILE A 47 -15.18 0.26 6.08
C ILE A 47 -14.58 -1.11 6.39
N TYR A 48 -14.23 -1.41 7.64
CA TYR A 48 -13.55 -2.66 7.99
C TYR A 48 -14.31 -3.93 7.63
N PRO A 49 -15.60 -4.06 7.99
CA PRO A 49 -16.37 -5.26 7.63
C PRO A 49 -16.43 -5.47 6.12
N ARG A 50 -16.45 -4.38 5.34
CA ARG A 50 -16.45 -4.45 3.87
C ARG A 50 -15.08 -4.75 3.32
N LEU A 51 -14.03 -4.20 3.90
CA LEU A 51 -12.64 -4.46 3.52
C LEU A 51 -12.30 -5.94 3.73
N ASP A 52 -12.63 -6.49 4.90
CA ASP A 52 -12.48 -7.92 5.20
C ASP A 52 -13.25 -8.78 4.16
N LYS A 53 -14.49 -8.40 3.85
CA LYS A 53 -15.29 -9.09 2.84
C LYS A 53 -14.67 -9.02 1.44
N ALA A 54 -14.16 -7.86 1.03
CA ALA A 54 -13.52 -7.65 -0.25
C ALA A 54 -12.25 -8.50 -0.39
N LEU A 55 -11.41 -8.51 0.64
CA LEU A 55 -10.17 -9.30 0.70
C LEU A 55 -10.46 -10.81 0.69
N LYS A 56 -11.45 -11.27 1.44
CA LYS A 56 -11.89 -12.67 1.42
C LYS A 56 -12.42 -13.08 0.04
N ALA A 57 -13.23 -12.22 -0.59
CA ALA A 57 -13.74 -12.46 -1.94
C ALA A 57 -12.59 -12.52 -2.96
N GLN A 58 -11.62 -11.60 -2.89
CA GLN A 58 -10.44 -11.61 -3.74
C GLN A 58 -9.63 -12.89 -3.59
N LYS A 59 -9.35 -13.31 -2.35
CA LYS A 59 -8.66 -14.58 -2.05
C LYS A 59 -9.41 -15.80 -2.61
N ASN A 60 -10.74 -15.75 -2.62
CA ASN A 60 -11.60 -16.81 -3.15
C ASN A 60 -11.85 -16.70 -4.66
N ASN A 61 -11.23 -15.75 -5.37
CA ASN A 61 -11.47 -15.43 -6.77
C ASN A 61 -12.94 -15.08 -7.11
N ASP A 62 -13.69 -14.56 -6.14
CA ASP A 62 -15.02 -13.97 -6.38
C ASP A 62 -14.86 -12.49 -6.80
N GLU A 63 -14.63 -12.31 -8.10
CA GLU A 63 -14.42 -11.00 -8.73
C GLU A 63 -15.56 -10.02 -8.44
N ALA A 64 -16.80 -10.46 -8.65
CA ALA A 64 -17.96 -9.59 -8.55
C ALA A 64 -18.11 -9.04 -7.13
N THR A 65 -17.90 -9.88 -6.10
CA THR A 65 -17.94 -9.41 -4.72
C THR A 65 -16.74 -8.55 -4.37
N ALA A 66 -15.52 -8.95 -4.77
CA ALA A 66 -14.30 -8.21 -4.44
C ALA A 66 -14.34 -6.79 -5.02
N ILE A 67 -14.56 -6.67 -6.33
CA ILE A 67 -14.59 -5.37 -7.02
C ILE A 67 -15.68 -4.47 -6.46
N ARG A 68 -16.90 -5.00 -6.27
CA ARG A 68 -18.03 -4.22 -5.75
C ARG A 68 -17.75 -3.65 -4.35
N GLU A 69 -17.16 -4.43 -3.44
CA GLU A 69 -16.88 -3.95 -2.08
C GLU A 69 -15.71 -2.96 -2.07
N PHE A 70 -14.64 -3.21 -2.84
CA PHE A 70 -13.52 -2.26 -2.95
C PHE A 70 -13.93 -0.94 -3.61
N GLU A 71 -14.74 -0.96 -4.67
CA GLU A 71 -15.29 0.25 -5.29
C GLU A 71 -16.16 1.03 -4.32
N TYR A 72 -17.02 0.34 -3.55
CA TYR A 72 -17.83 0.99 -2.52
C TYR A 72 -16.94 1.68 -1.48
N ILE A 73 -15.89 1.00 -1.00
CA ILE A 73 -14.94 1.58 -0.05
C ILE A 73 -14.31 2.83 -0.64
N HIS A 74 -13.78 2.76 -1.86
CA HIS A 74 -13.15 3.90 -2.52
C HIS A 74 -14.12 5.07 -2.72
N GLN A 75 -15.40 4.83 -3.02
CA GLN A 75 -16.42 5.88 -3.08
C GLN A 75 -16.61 6.61 -1.74
N GLN A 76 -16.46 5.91 -0.61
CA GLN A 76 -16.57 6.55 0.71
C GLN A 76 -15.33 7.37 1.07
N VAL A 77 -14.15 6.91 0.65
CA VAL A 77 -12.83 7.48 0.99
C VAL A 77 -11.96 7.62 -0.27
N PRO A 78 -12.35 8.48 -1.22
CA PRO A 78 -11.68 8.55 -2.53
C PRO A 78 -10.23 9.03 -2.45
N ASP A 79 -9.89 9.84 -1.44
CA ASP A 79 -8.54 10.40 -1.27
C ASP A 79 -7.63 9.53 -0.38
N ASN A 80 -8.12 8.38 0.08
CA ASN A 80 -7.34 7.48 0.93
C ASN A 80 -6.42 6.60 0.07
N ILE A 81 -5.11 6.89 0.14
CA ILE A 81 -4.11 6.23 -0.70
C ILE A 81 -4.06 4.71 -0.44
N PRO A 82 -3.92 4.21 0.81
CA PRO A 82 -3.91 2.77 1.06
C PRO A 82 -5.12 2.02 0.49
N LEU A 83 -6.33 2.55 0.70
CA LEU A 83 -7.55 1.90 0.21
C LEU A 83 -7.71 1.97 -1.30
N THR A 84 -7.17 3.01 -1.94
CA THR A 84 -7.10 3.10 -3.40
C THR A 84 -6.14 2.07 -3.98
N LEU A 85 -5.02 1.79 -3.30
CA LEU A 85 -4.09 0.73 -3.72
C LEU A 85 -4.72 -0.66 -3.64
N TYR A 86 -5.52 -0.96 -2.61
CA TYR A 86 -6.26 -2.22 -2.52
C TYR A 86 -7.22 -2.42 -3.70
N LEU A 87 -7.96 -1.38 -4.10
CA LEU A 87 -8.84 -1.46 -5.28
C LEU A 87 -8.03 -1.65 -6.58
N ALA A 88 -6.91 -0.93 -6.73
CA ALA A 88 -6.03 -1.09 -7.89
C ALA A 88 -5.46 -2.51 -7.97
N GLU A 89 -5.05 -3.10 -6.84
CA GLU A 89 -4.58 -4.47 -6.77
C GLU A 89 -5.69 -5.47 -7.11
N ALA A 90 -6.91 -5.26 -6.61
CA ALA A 90 -8.06 -6.08 -6.96
C ALA A 90 -8.34 -6.05 -8.46
N TYR A 91 -8.30 -4.88 -9.09
CA TYR A 91 -8.41 -4.78 -10.55
C TYR A 91 -7.34 -5.60 -11.27
N ARG A 92 -6.07 -5.51 -10.85
CA ARG A 92 -4.98 -6.30 -11.45
C ARG A 92 -5.17 -7.81 -11.24
N HIS A 93 -5.56 -8.23 -10.03
CA HIS A 93 -5.80 -9.63 -9.69
C HIS A 93 -6.79 -10.30 -10.65
N PHE A 94 -7.80 -9.56 -11.11
CA PHE A 94 -8.82 -10.02 -12.05
C PHE A 94 -8.56 -9.62 -13.52
N GLY A 95 -7.37 -9.10 -13.85
CA GLY A 95 -6.98 -8.79 -15.23
C GLY A 95 -7.48 -7.44 -15.78
N HIS A 96 -7.96 -6.54 -14.92
CA HIS A 96 -8.41 -5.18 -15.29
C HIS A 96 -7.29 -4.14 -15.17
N ASP A 97 -6.12 -4.41 -15.76
CA ASP A 97 -4.92 -3.55 -15.63
C ASP A 97 -5.16 -2.10 -16.07
N ASP A 98 -6.00 -1.89 -17.10
CA ASP A 98 -6.35 -0.55 -17.56
C ASP A 98 -7.16 0.23 -16.52
N ARG A 99 -8.07 -0.44 -15.80
CA ARG A 99 -8.83 0.20 -14.70
C ARG A 99 -7.92 0.54 -13.53
N ALA A 100 -7.01 -0.37 -13.18
CA ALA A 100 -6.01 -0.11 -12.14
C ALA A 100 -5.14 1.10 -12.49
N ARG A 101 -4.67 1.19 -13.75
CA ARG A 101 -3.88 2.33 -14.23
C ARG A 101 -4.66 3.63 -14.15
N LEU A 102 -5.87 3.66 -14.71
CA LEU A 102 -6.71 4.87 -14.72
C LEU A 102 -7.02 5.36 -13.29
N LEU A 103 -7.35 4.44 -12.38
CA LEU A 103 -7.60 4.76 -10.98
C LEU A 103 -6.40 5.44 -10.32
N LEU A 104 -5.19 4.89 -10.51
CA LEU A 104 -3.99 5.46 -9.90
C LEU A 104 -3.58 6.78 -10.54
N GLU A 105 -3.71 6.92 -11.87
CA GLU A 105 -3.48 8.19 -12.56
C GLU A 105 -4.41 9.30 -12.05
N ASP A 106 -5.68 8.96 -11.82
CA ASP A 106 -6.69 9.88 -11.29
C ASP A 106 -6.37 10.28 -9.84
N GLN A 107 -5.95 9.32 -9.01
CA GLN A 107 -5.49 9.59 -7.65
C GLN A 107 -4.29 10.54 -7.62
N LEU A 108 -3.33 10.35 -8.52
CA LEU A 108 -2.13 11.18 -8.59
C LEU A 108 -2.42 12.62 -9.00
N LYS A 109 -3.38 12.84 -9.92
CA LYS A 109 -3.82 14.18 -10.30
C LYS A 109 -4.45 14.92 -9.12
N ARG A 110 -5.18 14.22 -8.24
CA ARG A 110 -5.76 14.81 -7.03
C ARG A 110 -4.71 15.22 -5.99
N HIS A 111 -3.59 14.50 -5.90
CA HIS A 111 -2.54 14.71 -4.90
C HIS A 111 -1.24 15.29 -5.48
N GLN A 112 -1.32 16.15 -6.50
CA GLN A 112 -0.18 16.62 -7.31
C GLN A 112 0.90 17.47 -6.57
N GLU A 113 0.84 17.56 -5.24
CA GLU A 113 1.86 18.19 -4.38
C GLU A 113 2.70 17.20 -3.53
N MET A 114 2.53 15.87 -3.69
CA MET A 114 3.32 14.89 -2.93
C MET A 114 4.67 14.57 -3.63
N PRO A 115 5.85 14.91 -3.06
CA PRO A 115 7.14 14.79 -3.75
C PRO A 115 7.68 13.36 -3.97
N ASP A 116 7.10 12.32 -3.33
CA ASP A 116 7.69 10.97 -3.30
C ASP A 116 6.81 9.84 -3.87
N LEU A 117 5.94 10.13 -4.84
CA LEU A 117 5.19 9.09 -5.55
C LEU A 117 5.98 8.44 -6.71
N SER A 118 7.15 8.98 -7.06
CA SER A 118 8.06 8.35 -8.04
C SER A 118 8.56 6.96 -7.60
N ALA A 119 8.60 6.70 -6.29
CA ALA A 119 8.93 5.40 -5.71
C ALA A 119 7.80 4.37 -5.92
N VAL A 120 6.54 4.80 -5.78
CA VAL A 120 5.35 3.96 -6.04
C VAL A 120 5.26 3.58 -7.52
N TRP A 121 5.52 4.52 -8.43
CA TRP A 121 5.62 4.23 -9.87
C TRP A 121 6.75 3.25 -10.22
N ARG A 122 7.89 3.31 -9.54
CA ARG A 122 9.00 2.36 -9.72
C ARG A 122 8.63 0.94 -9.30
N LEU A 123 7.82 0.80 -8.23
CA LEU A 123 7.30 -0.49 -7.79
C LEU A 123 6.20 -1.02 -8.73
N PHE A 124 5.40 -0.14 -9.33
CA PHE A 124 4.30 -0.56 -10.22
C PHE A 124 4.73 -0.91 -11.65
N ARG A 125 5.85 -0.36 -12.15
CA ARG A 125 6.36 -0.59 -13.53
C ARG A 125 7.21 -1.87 -13.68
N LEU A 126 7.54 -2.55 -12.58
CA LEU A 126 8.36 -3.77 -12.60
C LEU A 126 7.55 -4.99 -12.17
N LYS A 127 6.61 -5.43 -13.02
CA LYS A 127 6.19 -6.83 -13.21
C LYS A 127 5.16 -6.92 -14.31
#